data_AF-A0A3B8RPY3-F1
#
_entry.id   AF-A0A3B8RPY3-F1
#
_cell.length_a   1.000
_cell.length_b   1.000
_cell.length_c   1.000
_cell.angle_alpha   90.00
_cell.angle_beta   90.00
_cell.angle_gamma   90.00
#
_symmetry.space_group_name_H-M   'P 1'
#
loop_
_entity.id
_entity.type
_entity.pdbx_description
1 polymer ?
#
loop_
_entity_poly.entity_id
_entity_poly.type
_entity_poly.pdbx_seq_one_letter_code
_entity_poly.pdbx_strand_id
1 'polypeptide(L)'
;MNEITVRQEESTKWLEDLTLDELNMDESGIINFGEHINPSHLLEESSIGFMNELRDLFEVYVTKFNEYRGGTTNLSQIKIFKISNTVNDFMLFRNSLRLIFNRRANDLITIGFIASNGELLSARMSTGNNHESVHEIKAHLGPFNNITWRFHGETVATRALVRHYLSEFIKNSAR
;
A
#
# COMPACT_ATOMS: atom_id res chain seq x y z
N MET A 1 10.27 36.08 -16.47
CA MET A 1 10.52 34.77 -15.84
C MET A 1 9.83 34.82 -14.49
N ASN A 2 8.61 34.32 -14.38
CA ASN A 2 7.90 34.22 -13.11
C ASN A 2 7.87 32.74 -12.73
N GLU A 3 8.59 32.39 -11.67
CA GLU A 3 8.48 31.11 -11.01
C GLU A 3 7.09 31.01 -10.40
N ILE A 4 6.20 30.28 -11.06
CA ILE A 4 4.95 29.83 -10.45
C ILE A 4 5.35 28.73 -9.48
N THR A 5 5.47 29.09 -8.21
CA THR A 5 5.52 28.15 -7.09
C THR A 5 4.26 27.29 -7.17
N VAL A 6 4.41 26.05 -7.62
CA VAL A 6 3.37 25.03 -7.53
C VAL A 6 3.12 24.79 -6.04
N ARG A 7 2.13 25.49 -5.47
CA ARG A 7 1.58 25.11 -4.16
C ARG A 7 1.02 23.71 -4.37
N GLN A 8 1.61 22.70 -3.72
CA GLN A 8 0.91 21.42 -3.58
C GLN A 8 -0.42 21.73 -2.91
N GLU A 9 -1.54 21.37 -3.55
CA GLU A 9 -2.85 21.50 -2.95
C GLU A 9 -2.87 20.59 -1.71
N GLU A 10 -2.65 21.19 -0.54
CA GLU A 10 -2.80 20.52 0.74
C GLU A 10 -4.27 20.11 0.89
N SER A 11 -4.51 18.85 1.22
CA SER A 11 -5.88 18.32 1.37
C SER A 11 -6.55 18.95 2.58
N THR A 12 -7.69 19.61 2.38
CA THR A 12 -8.52 20.21 3.45
C THR A 12 -9.47 19.23 4.12
N LYS A 13 -9.40 17.94 3.75
CA LYS A 13 -10.34 16.91 4.22
C LYS A 13 -10.47 16.86 5.74
N TRP A 14 -9.37 17.00 6.48
CA TRP A 14 -9.39 17.00 7.94
C TRP A 14 -10.26 18.12 8.54
N LEU A 15 -10.34 19.27 7.86
CA LEU A 15 -11.16 20.40 8.28
C LEU A 15 -12.64 20.15 7.96
N GLU A 16 -12.93 19.49 6.84
CA GLU A 16 -14.29 19.05 6.49
C GLU A 16 -14.81 18.05 7.52
N ASP A 17 -14.00 17.03 7.85
CA ASP A 17 -14.34 16.03 8.87
C ASP A 17 -14.59 16.71 10.23
N LEU A 18 -13.73 17.64 10.65
CA LEU A 18 -13.89 18.40 11.89
C LEU A 18 -15.16 19.27 11.90
N THR A 19 -15.50 19.86 10.77
CA THR A 19 -16.72 20.71 10.65
C THR A 19 -17.97 19.85 10.74
N LEU A 20 -17.97 18.66 10.13
CA LEU A 20 -19.08 17.71 10.24
C LEU A 20 -19.24 17.21 11.67
N ASP A 21 -18.14 16.91 12.36
CA ASP A 21 -18.17 16.49 13.76
C ASP A 21 -18.76 17.59 14.65
N GLU A 22 -18.39 18.85 14.45
CA GLU A 22 -18.94 19.98 15.20
C GLU A 22 -20.45 20.14 14.98
N LEU A 23 -20.92 20.11 13.73
CA LEU A 23 -22.35 20.15 13.41
C LEU A 23 -23.12 19.00 14.06
N ASN A 24 -22.57 17.80 14.06
CA ASN A 24 -23.19 16.63 14.69
C ASN A 24 -23.24 16.76 16.23
N MET A 25 -22.21 17.34 16.85
CA MET A 25 -22.20 17.62 18.29
C MET A 25 -23.27 18.66 18.66
N ASP A 26 -23.42 19.70 17.84
CA ASP A 26 -24.45 20.74 18.01
C ASP A 26 -25.87 20.17 17.86
N GLU A 27 -26.11 19.31 16.86
CA GLU A 27 -27.43 18.71 16.63
C GLU A 27 -27.79 17.63 17.68
N SER A 28 -26.82 16.82 18.12
CA SER A 28 -27.07 15.70 19.04
C SER A 28 -26.98 16.10 20.52
N GLY A 29 -26.30 17.20 20.84
CA GLY A 29 -25.97 17.59 22.21
C GLY A 29 -25.01 16.64 22.92
N ILE A 30 -24.42 15.66 22.21
CA ILE A 30 -23.47 14.68 22.73
C ILE A 30 -22.07 15.09 22.28
N ILE A 31 -21.17 15.32 23.25
CA ILE A 31 -19.78 15.70 22.95
C ILE A 31 -18.86 14.47 23.10
N ASN A 32 -18.35 13.96 21.98
CA ASN A 32 -17.41 12.84 21.95
C ASN A 32 -15.96 13.34 22.00
N PHE A 33 -15.41 13.53 23.21
CA PHE A 33 -14.00 13.93 23.38
C PHE A 33 -12.98 12.82 23.07
N GLY A 34 -13.40 11.56 22.86
CA GLY A 34 -12.48 10.42 22.77
C GLY A 34 -12.17 9.90 21.36
N GLU A 35 -12.93 10.31 20.35
CA GLU A 35 -12.93 9.67 19.02
C GLU A 35 -11.62 9.95 18.27
N HIS A 36 -11.11 11.17 18.36
CA HIS A 36 -9.82 11.59 17.78
C HIS A 36 -8.57 10.98 18.46
N ILE A 37 -8.75 10.23 19.56
CA ILE A 37 -7.66 9.68 20.36
C ILE A 37 -7.51 8.17 20.16
N ASN A 38 -8.45 7.48 19.50
CA ASN A 38 -8.39 6.02 19.37
C ASN A 38 -7.32 5.59 18.36
N PRO A 39 -6.14 5.09 18.80
CA PRO A 39 -5.03 4.82 17.89
C PRO A 39 -5.35 3.65 16.96
N SER A 40 -6.18 2.71 17.41
CA SER A 40 -6.57 1.53 16.64
C SER A 40 -7.39 1.88 15.40
N HIS A 41 -8.28 2.88 15.52
CA HIS A 41 -9.09 3.38 14.41
C HIS A 41 -8.21 4.14 13.40
N LEU A 42 -7.35 5.03 13.89
CA LEU A 42 -6.41 5.77 13.05
C LEU A 42 -5.47 4.84 12.26
N LEU A 43 -4.97 3.78 12.91
CA LEU A 43 -4.15 2.76 12.24
C LEU A 43 -4.97 1.97 11.21
N GLU A 44 -6.24 1.65 11.50
CA GLU A 44 -7.13 1.00 10.54
C GLU A 44 -7.32 1.84 9.28
N GLU A 45 -7.72 3.10 9.42
CA GLU A 45 -7.92 4.01 8.29
C GLU A 45 -6.62 4.23 7.50
N SER A 46 -5.49 4.44 8.21
CA SER A 46 -4.18 4.60 7.59
C SER A 46 -3.76 3.36 6.80
N SER A 47 -3.99 2.16 7.34
CA SER A 47 -3.65 0.89 6.68
C SER A 47 -4.51 0.63 5.44
N ILE A 48 -5.80 0.96 5.51
CA ILE A 48 -6.71 0.92 4.37
C ILE A 48 -6.26 1.91 3.29
N GLY A 49 -5.97 3.16 3.68
CA GLY A 49 -5.50 4.20 2.78
C GLY A 49 -4.20 3.84 2.07
N PHE A 50 -3.22 3.32 2.81
CA PHE A 50 -1.94 2.91 2.26
C PHE A 50 -2.07 1.71 1.31
N MET A 51 -2.89 0.71 1.64
CA MET A 51 -3.16 -0.42 0.74
C MET A 51 -3.86 0.01 -0.56
N ASN A 52 -4.79 0.96 -0.48
CA ASN A 52 -5.43 1.55 -1.66
C ASN A 52 -4.44 2.32 -2.52
N GLU A 53 -3.61 3.20 -1.92
CA GLU A 53 -2.58 3.95 -2.64
C GLU A 53 -1.60 3.01 -3.37
N LEU A 54 -1.15 1.95 -2.68
CA LEU A 54 -0.30 0.93 -3.28
C LEU A 54 -0.97 0.29 -4.49
N ARG A 55 -2.22 -0.16 -4.33
CA ARG A 55 -2.97 -0.83 -5.39
C ARG A 55 -3.16 0.09 -6.59
N ASP A 56 -3.56 1.34 -6.38
CA ASP A 56 -3.79 2.31 -7.46
C ASP A 56 -2.49 2.58 -8.24
N LEU A 57 -1.37 2.76 -7.53
CA LEU A 57 -0.06 2.90 -8.18
C LEU A 57 0.36 1.66 -8.97
N PHE A 58 0.10 0.46 -8.43
CA PHE A 58 0.32 -0.78 -9.17
C PHE A 58 -0.56 -0.87 -10.41
N GLU A 59 -1.84 -0.52 -10.32
CA GLU A 59 -2.77 -0.52 -11.46
C GLU A 59 -2.28 0.41 -12.57
N VAL A 60 -1.84 1.63 -12.23
CA VAL A 60 -1.25 2.57 -13.20
C VAL A 60 0.00 1.99 -13.86
N TYR A 61 0.97 1.51 -13.09
CA TYR A 61 2.23 1.04 -13.65
C TYR A 61 2.12 -0.28 -14.39
N VAL A 62 1.28 -1.21 -13.93
CA VAL A 62 1.00 -2.46 -14.63
C VAL A 62 0.29 -2.20 -15.95
N THR A 63 -0.67 -1.27 -15.98
CA THR A 63 -1.33 -0.86 -17.23
C THR A 63 -0.30 -0.35 -18.23
N LYS A 64 0.58 0.57 -17.81
CA LYS A 64 1.67 1.07 -18.66
C LYS A 64 2.67 0.00 -19.09
N PHE A 65 3.05 -0.90 -18.19
CA PHE A 65 3.92 -2.02 -18.53
C PHE A 65 3.30 -2.93 -19.59
N ASN A 66 2.02 -3.28 -19.42
CA ASN A 66 1.29 -4.14 -20.36
C ASN A 66 1.12 -3.44 -21.73
N GLU A 67 0.86 -2.13 -21.76
CA GLU A 67 0.86 -1.31 -22.98
C GLU A 67 2.22 -1.37 -23.70
N TYR A 68 3.32 -1.08 -23.00
CA TYR A 68 4.66 -1.06 -23.59
C TYR A 68 5.13 -2.42 -24.10
N ARG A 69 4.68 -3.52 -23.47
CA ARG A 69 5.06 -4.85 -23.89
C ARG A 69 4.43 -5.25 -25.24
N GLY A 70 3.29 -4.65 -25.62
CA GLY A 70 2.66 -4.89 -26.92
C GLY A 70 2.18 -6.32 -27.18
N GLY A 71 2.08 -7.17 -26.14
CA GLY A 71 1.75 -8.59 -26.28
C GLY A 71 0.24 -8.83 -26.42
N THR A 72 -0.19 -9.35 -27.57
CA THR A 72 -1.55 -9.86 -27.85
C THR A 72 -1.92 -11.12 -27.06
N THR A 73 -0.97 -11.74 -26.37
CA THR A 73 -1.19 -12.99 -25.63
C THR A 73 -1.47 -12.72 -24.14
N ASN A 74 -2.70 -13.01 -23.71
CA ASN A 74 -3.19 -12.87 -22.32
C ASN A 74 -2.34 -13.58 -21.25
N LEU A 75 -1.50 -14.55 -21.63
CA LEU A 75 -0.59 -15.26 -20.72
C LEU A 75 0.56 -14.37 -20.23
N SER A 76 0.97 -13.39 -21.02
CA SER A 76 2.16 -12.59 -20.75
C SER A 76 1.89 -11.31 -19.94
N GLN A 77 0.62 -10.92 -19.83
CA GLN A 77 0.22 -9.71 -19.13
C GLN A 77 0.24 -9.92 -17.62
N ILE A 78 0.57 -8.86 -16.89
CA ILE A 78 0.40 -8.84 -15.44
C ILE A 78 -1.07 -8.54 -15.15
N LYS A 79 -1.69 -9.37 -14.30
CA LYS A 79 -3.06 -9.18 -13.82
C LYS A 79 -3.04 -8.82 -12.35
N ILE A 80 -3.92 -7.93 -11.94
CA ILE A 80 -4.12 -7.56 -10.54
C ILE A 80 -5.46 -8.14 -10.09
N PHE A 81 -5.47 -8.80 -8.94
CA PHE A 81 -6.65 -9.40 -8.35
C PHE A 81 -6.84 -8.90 -6.92
N LYS A 82 -8.09 -8.60 -6.54
CA LYS A 82 -8.48 -8.47 -5.13
C LYS A 82 -8.53 -9.85 -4.49
N ILE A 83 -8.23 -9.94 -3.20
CA ILE A 83 -8.38 -11.18 -2.45
C ILE A 83 -9.76 -11.18 -1.76
N SER A 84 -10.57 -12.21 -2.03
CA SER A 84 -11.90 -12.34 -1.45
C SER A 84 -11.85 -12.43 0.08
N ASN A 85 -12.87 -11.87 0.75
CA ASN A 85 -13.01 -11.88 2.22
C ASN A 85 -11.88 -11.15 2.97
N THR A 86 -11.21 -10.22 2.30
CA THR A 86 -10.18 -9.36 2.91
C THR A 86 -10.49 -7.89 2.65
N VAL A 87 -9.90 -7.01 3.45
CA VAL A 87 -10.07 -5.56 3.32
C VAL A 87 -8.86 -4.99 2.57
N ASN A 88 -9.05 -4.73 1.28
CA ASN A 88 -8.07 -4.09 0.39
C ASN A 88 -6.78 -4.89 0.14
N ASP A 89 -6.74 -6.19 0.44
CA ASP A 89 -5.65 -7.04 -0.01
C ASP A 89 -5.75 -7.30 -1.52
N PHE A 90 -4.59 -7.39 -2.15
CA PHE A 90 -4.49 -7.62 -3.58
C PHE A 90 -3.25 -8.43 -3.92
N MET A 91 -3.27 -9.04 -5.10
CA MET A 91 -2.13 -9.75 -5.65
C MET A 91 -1.91 -9.42 -7.12
N LEU A 92 -0.64 -9.41 -7.51
CA LEU A 92 -0.22 -9.42 -8.90
C LEU A 92 0.04 -10.86 -9.32
N PHE A 93 -0.37 -11.20 -10.54
CA PHE A 93 -0.18 -12.52 -11.11
C PHE A 93 0.35 -12.44 -12.54
N ARG A 94 1.38 -13.25 -12.82
CA ARG A 94 1.95 -13.43 -14.16
C ARG A 94 2.79 -14.70 -14.18
N ASN A 95 2.65 -15.52 -15.22
CA ASN A 95 3.47 -16.72 -15.43
C ASN A 95 3.60 -17.57 -14.16
N SER A 96 2.48 -17.90 -13.52
CA SER A 96 2.46 -18.72 -12.30
C SER A 96 3.13 -18.12 -11.04
N LEU A 97 3.71 -16.93 -11.14
CA LEU A 97 4.22 -16.17 -10.02
C LEU A 97 3.13 -15.23 -9.48
N ARG A 98 2.98 -15.24 -8.15
CA ARG A 98 2.12 -14.31 -7.41
C ARG A 98 2.98 -13.40 -6.55
N LEU A 99 2.66 -12.11 -6.53
CA LEU A 99 3.13 -11.16 -5.54
C LEU A 99 1.91 -10.71 -4.74
N ILE A 100 1.93 -10.93 -3.44
CA ILE A 100 0.77 -10.72 -2.56
C ILE A 100 1.07 -9.60 -1.58
N PHE A 101 0.15 -8.66 -1.47
CA PHE A 101 0.09 -7.64 -0.44
C PHE A 101 -1.08 -7.96 0.48
N ASN A 102 -0.79 -8.19 1.76
CA ASN A 102 -1.78 -8.59 2.76
C ASN A 102 -1.63 -7.76 4.04
N ARG A 103 -2.73 -7.13 4.46
CA ARG A 103 -2.88 -6.43 5.74
C ARG A 103 -3.20 -7.45 6.85
N ARG A 104 -2.17 -7.86 7.60
CA ARG A 104 -2.32 -8.84 8.69
C ARG A 104 -2.89 -8.25 9.98
N ALA A 105 -2.63 -6.97 10.21
CA ALA A 105 -3.17 -6.20 11.32
C ALA A 105 -3.27 -4.72 10.91
N ASN A 106 -3.90 -3.88 11.74
CA ASN A 106 -4.01 -2.44 11.48
C ASN A 106 -2.64 -1.75 11.37
N ASP A 107 -1.60 -2.33 11.94
CA ASP A 107 -0.24 -1.81 11.96
C ASP A 107 0.76 -2.66 11.15
N LEU A 108 0.32 -3.72 10.47
CA LEU A 108 1.22 -4.67 9.81
C LEU A 108 0.73 -5.07 8.43
N ILE A 109 1.55 -4.78 7.43
CA ILE A 109 1.39 -5.22 6.05
C ILE A 109 2.51 -6.18 5.70
N THR A 110 2.15 -7.27 5.06
CA THR A 110 3.07 -8.31 4.59
C THR A 110 3.10 -8.36 3.08
N ILE A 111 4.30 -8.53 2.53
CA ILE A 111 4.55 -8.64 1.10
C ILE A 111 5.30 -9.94 0.84
N GLY A 112 4.79 -10.80 -0.04
CA GLY A 112 5.44 -12.09 -0.32
C GLY A 112 5.29 -12.52 -1.77
N PHE A 113 6.28 -13.28 -2.28
CA PHE A 113 6.19 -13.93 -3.58
C PHE A 113 5.84 -15.41 -3.42
N ILE A 114 4.90 -15.91 -4.20
CA ILE A 114 4.50 -17.32 -4.19
C ILE A 114 4.59 -17.88 -5.61
N ALA A 115 5.43 -18.90 -5.79
CA ALA A 115 5.52 -19.65 -7.04
C ALA A 115 4.47 -20.78 -7.13
N SER A 116 4.30 -21.37 -8.32
CA SER A 116 3.29 -22.41 -8.56
C SER A 116 3.49 -23.71 -7.77
N ASN A 117 4.71 -24.01 -7.34
CA ASN A 117 5.02 -25.16 -6.48
C ASN A 117 4.64 -24.93 -5.01
N GLY A 118 4.07 -23.78 -4.67
CA GLY A 118 3.79 -23.40 -3.28
C GLY A 118 5.03 -22.93 -2.51
N GLU A 119 6.21 -22.88 -3.15
CA GLU A 119 7.40 -22.31 -2.54
C GLU A 119 7.30 -20.78 -2.53
N LEU A 120 7.66 -20.25 -1.37
CA LEU A 120 7.66 -18.84 -1.03
C LEU A 120 9.01 -18.27 -1.49
N LEU A 121 9.00 -17.44 -2.53
CA LEU A 121 10.21 -16.79 -3.05
C LEU A 121 10.47 -15.51 -2.24
N SER A 122 11.72 -15.27 -1.84
CA SER A 122 12.11 -14.01 -1.20
C SER A 122 12.42 -12.96 -2.27
N ALA A 123 11.95 -11.72 -2.07
CA ALA A 123 12.42 -10.59 -2.86
C ALA A 123 13.88 -10.33 -2.46
N ARG A 124 14.82 -10.56 -3.37
CA ARG A 124 16.24 -10.50 -3.03
C ARG A 124 16.63 -9.07 -2.64
N MET A 125 16.91 -8.85 -1.37
CA MET A 125 17.63 -7.66 -0.92
C MET A 125 19.14 -7.93 -0.98
N SER A 126 19.91 -6.91 -1.36
CA SER A 126 21.37 -6.99 -1.55
C SER A 126 22.17 -7.25 -0.26
N THR A 127 21.51 -7.35 0.89
CA THR A 127 22.13 -7.49 2.21
C THR A 127 21.86 -8.90 2.75
N GLY A 128 22.94 -9.68 2.87
CA GLY A 128 22.89 -11.10 3.18
C GLY A 128 22.21 -11.42 4.52
N ASN A 129 21.09 -12.12 4.44
CA ASN A 129 20.83 -13.38 5.14
C ASN A 129 19.59 -14.04 4.52
N ASN A 130 19.74 -15.27 4.04
CA ASN A 130 18.67 -16.11 3.53
C ASN A 130 17.65 -16.38 4.65
N HIS A 131 16.35 -16.09 4.43
CA HIS A 131 15.16 -16.90 4.79
C HIS A 131 13.84 -16.12 5.00
N GLU A 132 13.79 -14.80 4.91
CA GLU A 132 12.51 -14.10 4.96
C GLU A 132 11.87 -14.04 3.57
N SER A 133 11.01 -15.01 3.30
CA SER A 133 10.18 -15.08 2.10
C SER A 133 9.02 -14.06 2.10
N VAL A 134 8.81 -13.43 3.25
CA VAL A 134 7.77 -12.44 3.49
C VAL A 134 8.43 -11.21 4.10
N HIS A 135 8.22 -10.06 3.48
CA HIS A 135 8.68 -8.76 3.94
C HIS A 135 7.57 -8.08 4.75
N GLU A 136 7.95 -7.48 5.87
CA GLU A 136 7.02 -6.81 6.79
C GLU A 136 7.17 -5.29 6.75
N ILE A 137 6.06 -4.57 6.55
CA ILE A 137 5.97 -3.12 6.69
C ILE A 137 5.10 -2.81 7.89
N LYS A 138 5.66 -2.06 8.83
CA LYS A 138 5.03 -1.75 10.11
C LYS A 138 4.63 -0.29 10.17
N ALA A 139 3.42 -0.02 10.63
CA ALA A 139 3.01 1.33 10.96
C ALA A 139 3.73 1.78 12.23
N HIS A 140 4.13 3.04 12.24
CA HIS A 140 4.69 3.69 13.41
C HIS A 140 3.87 4.95 13.69
N LEU A 141 3.22 4.95 14.85
CA LEU A 141 2.48 6.09 15.37
C LEU A 141 3.48 7.09 15.97
N GLY A 142 3.74 8.16 15.23
CA GLY A 142 4.56 9.28 15.66
C GLY A 142 3.78 10.29 16.51
N PRO A 143 4.42 11.43 16.85
CA PRO A 143 3.76 12.52 17.56
C PRO A 143 2.59 13.08 16.75
N PHE A 144 1.60 13.65 17.45
CA PHE A 144 0.39 14.24 16.86
C PHE A 144 -0.39 13.29 15.94
N ASN A 145 -0.42 12.00 16.28
CA ASN A 145 -1.07 10.96 15.48
C ASN A 145 -0.52 10.81 14.05
N ASN A 146 0.70 11.28 13.79
CA ASN A 146 1.33 11.14 12.49
C ASN A 146 1.76 9.69 12.25
N ILE A 147 1.00 8.95 11.44
CA ILE A 147 1.29 7.54 11.12
C ILE A 147 2.25 7.48 9.94
N THR A 148 3.39 6.80 10.14
CA THR A 148 4.38 6.54 9.09
C THR A 148 4.54 5.04 8.86
N TRP A 149 4.64 4.61 7.60
CA TRP A 149 4.89 3.20 7.27
C TRP A 149 6.39 2.96 7.14
N ARG A 150 6.89 1.92 7.84
CA ARG A 150 8.31 1.66 7.97
C ARG A 150 8.69 0.25 7.58
N PHE A 151 9.85 0.12 6.95
CA PHE A 151 10.47 -1.15 6.60
C PHE A 151 11.85 -1.19 7.27
N HIS A 152 12.09 -2.19 8.13
CA HIS A 152 13.32 -2.27 8.95
C HIS A 152 13.63 -1.00 9.75
N GLY A 153 12.59 -0.29 10.21
CA GLY A 153 12.71 0.94 11.01
C GLY A 153 12.83 2.23 10.20
N GLU A 154 13.02 2.15 8.88
CA GLU A 154 13.13 3.30 7.98
C GLU A 154 11.79 3.63 7.31
N THR A 155 11.51 4.92 7.10
CA THR A 155 10.26 5.36 6.47
C THR A 155 10.23 4.96 5.00
N VAL A 156 9.10 4.42 4.57
CA VAL A 156 8.89 3.93 3.20
C VAL A 156 8.22 5.00 2.36
N ALA A 157 8.87 5.39 1.26
CA ALA A 157 8.20 6.14 0.21
C ALA A 157 7.38 5.19 -0.68
N THR A 158 6.05 5.35 -0.70
CA THR A 158 5.11 4.46 -1.41
C THR A 158 5.54 4.18 -2.85
N ARG A 159 5.86 5.24 -3.62
CA ARG A 159 6.32 5.10 -5.02
C ARG A 159 7.63 4.33 -5.16
N ALA A 160 8.56 4.48 -4.22
CA ALA A 160 9.84 3.76 -4.26
C ALA A 160 9.63 2.26 -4.00
N LEU A 161 8.77 1.93 -3.03
CA LEU A 161 8.35 0.57 -2.75
C LEU A 161 7.71 -0.07 -3.99
N VAL A 162 6.71 0.59 -4.59
CA VAL A 162 6.01 0.04 -5.76
C VAL A 162 7.00 -0.23 -6.90
N ARG A 163 7.91 0.71 -7.19
CA ARG A 163 8.95 0.52 -8.21
C ARG A 163 9.86 -0.68 -7.90
N HIS A 164 10.28 -0.83 -6.65
CA HIS A 164 11.15 -1.94 -6.24
C HIS A 164 10.47 -3.29 -6.46
N TYR A 165 9.29 -3.50 -5.88
CA TYR A 165 8.59 -4.79 -5.96
C TYR A 165 8.07 -5.11 -7.36
N LEU A 166 7.58 -4.11 -8.11
CA LEU A 166 7.16 -4.32 -9.50
C LEU A 166 8.35 -4.74 -10.39
N SER A 167 9.52 -4.12 -10.20
CA SER A 167 10.73 -4.46 -10.95
C SER A 167 11.16 -5.90 -10.68
N GLU A 168 11.20 -6.30 -9.41
CA GLU A 168 11.52 -7.67 -9.02
C GLU A 168 10.48 -8.66 -9.54
N PHE A 169 9.19 -8.33 -9.46
CA PHE A 169 8.13 -9.17 -9.99
C PHE A 169 8.23 -9.38 -11.50
N ILE A 170 8.49 -8.33 -12.27
CA ILE A 170 8.67 -8.43 -13.72
C ILE A 170 9.87 -9.32 -14.08
N LYS A 171 11.00 -9.15 -13.39
CA LYS A 171 12.22 -9.94 -13.65
C LYS A 171 12.04 -11.41 -13.29
N ASN A 172 11.43 -11.69 -12.14
CA ASN A 172 11.25 -13.07 -11.66
C ASN A 172 10.13 -13.80 -12.41
N SER A 173 9.07 -13.10 -12.84
CA SER A 173 7.99 -13.69 -13.66
C SER A 173 8.34 -13.83 -15.14
N ALA A 174 9.49 -13.31 -15.61
CA ALA A 174 9.93 -13.47 -16.99
C ALA A 174 10.77 -14.73 -17.21
N ARG A 175 11.29 -15.33 -16.14
CA ARG A 175 12.00 -16.62 -16.16
C ARG A 175 11.01 -17.76 -16.35
#